data_AF-A0A4W5QCL5-F1
#
_entry.id   AF-A0A4W5QCL5-F1
#
_cell.length_a   1.000
_cell.length_b   1.000
_cell.length_c   1.000
_cell.angle_alpha   90.00
_cell.angle_beta   90.00
_cell.angle_gamma   90.00
#
_symmetry.space_group_name_H-M   'P 1'
#
loop_
_entity.id
_entity.type
_entity.pdbx_description
1 polymer ?
#
loop_
_entity_poly.entity_id
_entity_poly.type
_entity_poly.pdbx_seq_one_letter_code
_entity_poly.pdbx_strand_id
1 'polypeptide(L)'
;MTPKSKAVQQIPLLKKDQDKANPFWTVAGWGAIKIGGSANAHLLQVNVTVVDRSSCQRSNLITLFQLSLQGDSGGPLVCKGTAVGVVSFNQQGNCNKPQKPNVYTKISTYISWIIKYH
;
A
#
# COMPACT_ATOMS: atom_id res chain seq x y z
N MET A 1 11.16 -19.70 9.68
CA MET A 1 10.03 -19.42 8.76
C MET A 1 8.73 -19.71 9.50
N THR A 2 7.73 -18.84 9.40
CA THR A 2 6.43 -19.03 10.07
C THR A 2 5.70 -20.24 9.46
N PRO A 3 5.15 -21.17 10.26
CA PRO A 3 4.40 -22.32 9.73
C PRO A 3 3.19 -21.87 8.92
N LYS A 4 2.99 -22.47 7.73
CA LYS A 4 1.81 -22.20 6.90
C LYS A 4 0.56 -22.75 7.59
N SER A 5 -0.52 -21.98 7.56
CA SER A 5 -1.83 -22.38 8.11
C SER A 5 -2.96 -21.71 7.33
N LYS A 6 -4.22 -22.01 7.67
CA LYS A 6 -5.38 -21.29 7.09
C LYS A 6 -5.26 -19.77 7.28
N ALA A 7 -4.72 -19.32 8.42
CA ALA A 7 -4.55 -17.91 8.75
C ALA A 7 -3.20 -17.31 8.32
N VAL A 8 -2.20 -18.14 7.99
CA VAL A 8 -0.84 -17.70 7.65
C VAL A 8 -0.46 -18.23 6.27
N GLN A 9 -0.54 -17.35 5.27
CA GLN A 9 -0.21 -17.66 3.88
C GLN A 9 0.62 -16.53 3.27
N GLN A 10 1.49 -16.88 2.32
CA GLN A 10 2.26 -15.89 1.57
C GLN A 10 1.39 -15.26 0.50
N ILE A 11 1.47 -13.95 0.37
CA ILE A 11 0.83 -13.22 -0.72
C ILE A 11 1.71 -13.30 -1.99
N PRO A 12 1.14 -13.60 -3.17
CA PRO A 12 1.91 -13.55 -4.41
C PRO A 12 2.39 -12.12 -4.71
N LEU A 13 3.56 -12.02 -5.35
CA LEU A 13 4.12 -10.75 -5.81
C LEU A 13 3.75 -10.52 -7.28
N LEU A 14 3.48 -9.26 -7.62
CA LEU A 14 3.19 -8.87 -8.98
C LEU A 14 4.49 -8.91 -9.82
N LYS A 15 4.53 -9.81 -10.82
CA LYS A 15 5.72 -10.00 -11.67
C LYS A 15 5.87 -8.94 -12.78
N LYS A 16 4.78 -8.27 -13.16
CA LYS A 16 4.74 -7.20 -14.18
C LYS A 16 3.62 -6.22 -13.87
N ASP A 17 3.77 -4.96 -14.26
CA ASP A 17 2.71 -3.95 -14.12
C ASP A 17 1.41 -4.45 -14.78
N GLN A 18 0.41 -4.80 -13.99
CA GLN A 18 -0.95 -4.99 -14.46
C GLN A 18 -1.80 -3.78 -14.09
N ASP A 19 -2.36 -3.21 -15.14
CA ASP A 19 -3.46 -2.26 -15.24
C ASP A 19 -3.67 -1.30 -14.06
N LYS A 20 -3.17 -0.08 -14.28
CA LYS A 20 -3.57 1.15 -13.57
C LYS A 20 -5.08 1.42 -13.58
N ALA A 21 -5.87 0.68 -14.36
CA ALA A 21 -7.31 0.83 -14.52
C ALA A 21 -8.16 -0.03 -13.57
N ASN A 22 -7.55 -0.80 -12.67
CA ASN A 22 -8.31 -1.64 -11.74
C ASN A 22 -8.88 -0.82 -10.56
N PRO A 23 -10.16 -0.93 -10.20
CA PRO A 23 -10.73 -0.22 -9.05
C PRO A 23 -10.47 -0.90 -7.69
N PHE A 24 -9.96 -2.14 -7.65
CA PHE A 24 -9.87 -2.94 -6.43
C PHE A 24 -8.46 -2.96 -5.81
N TRP A 25 -8.05 -1.83 -5.24
CA TRP A 25 -6.84 -1.73 -4.44
C TRP A 25 -7.20 -1.62 -2.97
N THR A 26 -6.50 -2.34 -2.11
CA THR A 26 -6.78 -2.38 -0.68
C THR A 26 -5.51 -2.26 0.14
N VAL A 27 -5.60 -1.54 1.25
CA VAL A 27 -4.58 -1.47 2.29
C VAL A 27 -5.19 -1.98 3.57
N ALA A 28 -4.43 -2.79 4.31
CA ALA A 28 -4.85 -3.28 5.62
C ALA A 28 -3.76 -3.00 6.66
N GLY A 29 -4.18 -2.69 7.88
CA GLY A 29 -3.29 -2.37 8.98
C GLY A 29 -4.02 -2.02 10.29
N TRP A 30 -3.22 -1.76 11.32
CA TRP A 30 -3.68 -1.39 12.66
C TRP A 30 -3.40 0.08 12.99
N GLY A 31 -2.97 0.87 12.00
CA GLY A 31 -2.68 2.28 12.17
C GLY A 31 -3.85 3.07 12.73
N ALA A 32 -3.56 4.24 13.28
CA ALA A 32 -4.60 5.13 13.80
C ALA A 32 -5.59 5.53 12.69
N ILE A 33 -6.83 5.86 13.03
CA ILE A 33 -7.81 6.41 12.06
C ILE A 33 -7.98 7.93 12.15
N LYS A 34 -7.32 8.56 13.13
CA LYS A 34 -7.30 10.01 13.36
C LYS A 34 -5.87 10.49 13.60
N ILE A 35 -5.58 11.73 13.20
CA ILE A 35 -4.29 12.38 13.48
C ILE A 35 -4.09 12.46 15.00
N GLY A 36 -2.95 11.99 15.49
CA GLY A 36 -2.65 11.94 16.93
C GLY A 36 -3.44 10.89 17.72
N GLY A 37 -4.19 10.02 17.04
CA GLY A 37 -4.88 8.89 17.67
C GLY A 37 -3.97 7.68 17.91
N SER A 38 -4.44 6.76 18.75
CA SER A 38 -3.76 5.48 19.01
C SER A 38 -4.04 4.45 17.90
N ALA A 39 -3.19 3.41 17.84
CA ALA A 39 -3.40 2.24 17.00
C ALA A 39 -4.71 1.51 17.36
N ASN A 40 -5.30 0.84 16.38
CA ASN A 40 -6.52 0.07 16.55
C ASN A 40 -6.23 -1.33 17.13
N ALA A 41 -7.12 -1.84 17.98
CA ALA A 41 -7.04 -3.21 18.50
C ALA A 41 -7.40 -4.28 17.44
N HIS A 42 -8.13 -3.87 16.40
CA HIS A 42 -8.58 -4.74 15.31
C HIS A 42 -7.92 -4.35 14.00
N LEU A 43 -7.67 -5.35 13.15
CA LEU A 43 -7.18 -5.12 11.80
C LEU A 43 -8.25 -4.40 10.99
N LEU A 44 -7.88 -3.29 10.37
CA LEU A 44 -8.75 -2.56 9.46
C LEU A 44 -8.29 -2.75 8.03
N GLN A 45 -9.23 -2.63 7.09
CA GLN A 45 -8.97 -2.65 5.65
C GLN A 45 -9.75 -1.53 4.98
N VAL A 46 -9.14 -0.88 4.00
CA VAL A 46 -9.80 0.16 3.22
C VAL A 46 -9.49 0.04 1.74
N ASN A 47 -10.49 0.38 0.93
CA ASN A 47 -10.32 0.52 -0.52
C ASN A 47 -9.65 1.85 -0.83
N VAL A 48 -8.74 1.82 -1.78
CA VAL A 48 -7.94 2.98 -2.18
C VAL A 48 -7.99 3.16 -3.69
N THR A 49 -7.97 4.41 -4.15
CA THR A 49 -8.06 4.70 -5.60
C THR A 49 -6.71 5.18 -6.13
N VAL A 50 -6.24 4.59 -7.22
CA VAL A 50 -5.02 4.99 -7.93
C VAL A 50 -5.21 6.37 -8.52
N VAL A 51 -4.32 7.29 -8.13
CA VAL A 51 -4.16 8.57 -8.78
C VAL A 51 -3.26 8.39 -9.99
N ASP A 52 -3.67 8.95 -11.14
CA ASP A 52 -2.85 8.86 -12.33
C ASP A 52 -1.48 9.51 -12.11
N ARG A 53 -0.47 8.91 -12.74
CA ARG A 53 0.94 9.30 -12.68
C ARG A 53 1.16 10.72 -13.21
N SER A 54 0.31 11.21 -14.11
CA SER A 54 0.35 12.60 -14.60
C SER A 54 0.20 13.63 -13.47
N SER A 55 -0.53 13.28 -12.41
CA SER A 55 -0.70 14.09 -11.20
C SER A 55 0.44 13.95 -10.19
N CYS A 56 1.37 13.00 -10.38
CA CYS A 56 2.49 12.75 -9.46
C CYS A 56 3.83 12.70 -10.21
N GLN A 57 4.68 13.70 -10.04
CA GLN A 57 5.95 13.86 -10.75
C GLN A 57 7.04 12.80 -10.44
N ARG A 58 6.71 11.67 -9.81
CA ARG A 58 7.68 10.61 -9.44
C ARG A 58 7.26 9.24 -9.99
N SER A 59 8.11 8.67 -10.84
CA SER A 59 7.85 7.41 -11.57
C SER A 59 7.87 6.16 -10.70
N ASN A 60 8.57 6.13 -9.57
CA ASN A 60 8.77 4.94 -8.73
C ASN A 60 7.72 4.74 -7.63
N LEU A 61 6.70 5.58 -7.59
CA LEU A 61 5.72 5.63 -6.51
C LEU A 61 4.32 5.31 -7.05
N ILE A 62 3.53 4.62 -6.23
CA ILE A 62 2.08 4.53 -6.40
C ILE A 62 1.45 5.56 -5.46
N THR A 63 0.43 6.23 -5.97
CA THR A 63 -0.20 7.34 -5.28
C THR A 63 -1.67 7.02 -5.11
N LEU A 64 -2.17 7.02 -3.87
CA LEU A 64 -3.54 6.61 -3.58
C LEU A 64 -4.29 7.59 -2.68
N PHE A 65 -5.59 7.68 -2.93
CA PHE A 65 -6.56 8.34 -2.06
C PHE A 65 -7.06 7.37 -0.99
N GLN A 66 -6.73 7.65 0.28
CA GLN A 66 -7.46 7.37 1.53
C GLN A 66 -6.52 7.68 2.72
N LEU A 67 -7.00 7.80 3.96
CA LEU A 67 -6.13 7.89 5.14
C LEU A 67 -5.27 6.62 5.29
N SER A 68 -3.95 6.78 5.26
CA SER A 68 -3.01 5.85 5.90
C SER A 68 -2.21 6.70 6.87
N LEU A 69 -2.39 6.42 8.15
CA LEU A 69 -1.83 7.21 9.25
C LEU A 69 -0.64 6.47 9.85
N GLN A 70 -0.13 6.98 10.96
CA GLN A 70 0.95 6.33 11.69
C GLN A 70 0.55 4.90 12.07
N GLY A 71 1.46 3.95 11.82
CA GLY A 71 1.32 2.54 12.19
C GLY A 71 1.09 1.58 11.01
N ASP A 72 0.75 2.08 9.81
CA ASP A 72 0.58 1.22 8.62
C ASP A 72 1.83 1.14 7.74
N SER A 73 2.87 1.94 8.00
CA SER A 73 4.12 1.94 7.22
C SER A 73 4.75 0.54 7.17
N GLY A 74 5.15 0.12 5.97
CA GLY A 74 5.63 -1.24 5.70
C GLY A 74 4.51 -2.26 5.39
N GLY A 75 3.24 -1.88 5.59
CA GLY A 75 2.08 -2.71 5.26
C GLY A 75 1.91 -2.91 3.74
N PRO A 76 1.26 -4.01 3.32
CA PRO A 76 1.07 -4.31 1.91
C PRO A 76 -0.07 -3.48 1.31
N LEU A 77 0.19 -2.94 0.12
CA LEU A 77 -0.86 -2.56 -0.82
C LEU A 77 -1.17 -3.78 -1.69
N VAL A 78 -2.43 -4.18 -1.73
CA VAL A 78 -2.90 -5.40 -2.39
C VAL A 78 -3.88 -5.05 -3.51
N CYS A 79 -3.74 -5.73 -4.65
CA CYS A 79 -4.66 -5.66 -5.78
C CYS A 79 -4.95 -7.08 -6.26
N LYS A 80 -6.23 -7.48 -6.28
CA LYS A 80 -6.67 -8.85 -6.64
C LYS A 80 -5.87 -9.96 -5.93
N GLY A 81 -5.64 -9.80 -4.62
CA GLY A 81 -4.90 -10.77 -3.81
C GLY A 81 -3.38 -10.84 -4.10
N THR A 82 -2.83 -9.88 -4.84
CA THR A 82 -1.40 -9.78 -5.14
C THR A 82 -0.83 -8.53 -4.50
N ALA A 83 0.36 -8.61 -3.90
CA ALA A 83 1.07 -7.46 -3.37
C ALA A 83 1.66 -6.64 -4.53
N VAL A 84 1.30 -5.35 -4.56
CA VAL A 84 1.64 -4.41 -5.64
C VAL A 84 2.41 -3.18 -5.16
N GLY A 85 2.30 -2.86 -3.87
CA GLY A 85 3.07 -1.79 -3.25
C GLY A 85 3.29 -2.00 -1.76
N VAL A 86 4.10 -1.13 -1.18
CA VAL A 86 4.38 -1.08 0.26
C VAL A 86 4.05 0.32 0.76
N VAL A 87 3.27 0.44 1.83
CA VAL A 87 2.92 1.73 2.45
C VAL A 87 4.22 2.42 2.89
N SER A 88 4.45 3.63 2.39
CA SER A 88 5.70 4.37 2.64
C SER A 88 5.46 5.56 3.55
N PHE A 89 4.95 6.67 3.01
CA PHE A 89 4.73 7.90 3.75
C PHE A 89 3.56 8.69 3.19
N ASN A 90 3.07 9.63 3.98
CA ASN A 90 2.20 10.70 3.55
C ASN A 90 2.99 12.02 3.57
N GLN A 91 2.57 13.01 2.78
CA GLN A 91 3.15 14.35 2.94
C GLN A 91 2.64 14.91 4.27
N GLN A 92 3.57 15.36 5.13
CA GLN A 92 3.26 15.89 6.45
C GLN A 92 2.10 16.91 6.40
N GLY A 93 1.14 16.70 7.30
CA GLY A 93 0.20 17.73 7.73
C GLY A 93 -1.20 17.74 7.12
N ASN A 94 -1.67 16.74 6.36
CA ASN A 94 -3.10 16.67 5.98
C ASN A 94 -3.50 15.30 5.41
N CYS A 95 -4.31 14.52 6.14
CA CYS A 95 -4.69 13.15 5.77
C CYS A 95 -5.94 13.04 4.87
N ASN A 96 -6.59 14.17 4.56
CA ASN A 96 -7.88 14.22 3.85
C ASN A 96 -7.93 15.17 2.65
N LYS A 97 -6.78 15.62 2.11
CA LYS A 97 -6.78 16.54 0.96
C LYS A 97 -6.54 15.79 -0.36
N PRO A 98 -7.45 15.89 -1.35
CA PRO A 98 -7.27 15.30 -2.69
C PRO A 98 -5.99 15.73 -3.43
N GLN A 99 -5.30 16.76 -2.92
CA GLN A 99 -4.08 17.30 -3.51
C GLN A 99 -2.80 16.71 -2.88
N LYS A 100 -2.91 15.90 -1.81
CA LYS A 100 -1.76 15.28 -1.10
C LYS A 100 -2.00 13.80 -0.79
N PRO A 101 -1.99 12.95 -1.82
CA PRO A 101 -2.25 11.51 -1.69
C PRO A 101 -1.13 10.76 -0.93
N ASN A 102 -1.46 9.57 -0.43
CA ASN A 102 -0.48 8.68 0.18
C ASN A 102 0.46 8.10 -0.86
N VAL A 103 1.70 7.87 -0.43
CA VAL A 103 2.77 7.36 -1.28
C VAL A 103 3.12 5.93 -0.88
N TYR A 104 3.18 5.06 -1.88
CA TYR A 104 3.53 3.66 -1.74
C TYR A 104 4.73 3.33 -2.63
N THR A 105 5.66 2.54 -2.11
CA THR A 105 6.78 1.99 -2.90
C THR A 105 6.23 0.96 -3.87
N LYS A 106 6.55 1.09 -5.16
CA LYS A 106 6.07 0.19 -6.20
C LYS A 106 6.88 -1.11 -6.22
N ILE A 107 6.26 -2.25 -5.94
CA ILE A 107 6.97 -3.55 -5.85
C ILE A 107 7.58 -3.96 -7.20
N SER A 108 6.91 -3.68 -8.31
CA SER A 108 7.40 -4.08 -9.64
C SER A 108 8.74 -3.43 -10.02
N THR A 109 9.06 -2.25 -9.47
CA THR A 109 10.37 -1.60 -9.64
C THR A 109 11.50 -2.41 -8.99
N TYR A 110 11.20 -3.19 -7.96
CA TYR A 110 12.19 -3.95 -7.18
C TYR A 110 12.10 -5.47 -7.42
N ILE A 111 11.21 -5.93 -8.30
CA ILE A 111 10.92 -7.37 -8.43
C ILE A 111 12.16 -8.18 -8.82
N SER A 112 13.03 -7.64 -9.68
CA SER A 112 14.29 -8.28 -10.07
C SER A 112 15.25 -8.43 -8.89
N TRP A 113 15.30 -7.44 -8.00
CA TRP A 113 16.10 -7.51 -6.78
C TRP A 113 15.51 -8.52 -5.79
N ILE A 114 14.18 -8.50 -5.58
CA ILE A 114 13.50 -9.43 -4.67
C ILE A 114 13.75 -10.88 -5.12
N ILE A 115 13.53 -11.20 -6.40
CA ILE A 115 13.72 -12.55 -6.96
C ILE A 115 15.18 -13.00 -6.91
N LYS A 116 16.14 -12.07 -6.98
CA LYS A 116 17.57 -12.43 -6.94
C LYS A 116 18.00 -12.93 -5.56
N TYR A 117 17.36 -12.46 -4.48
CA TYR A 117 17.81 -12.68 -3.11
C TYR A 117 16.80 -13.43 -2.21
N HIS A 118 15.69 -13.91 -2.78
CA HIS A 118 14.67 -14.74 -2.12
C HIS A 118 14.26 -15.90 -3.00
#